data_AF-A0A2J6TNU5-F1
#
_entry.id   AF-A0A2J6TNU5-F1
#
_cell.length_a   1.000
_cell.length_b   1.000
_cell.length_c   1.000
_cell.angle_alpha   90.00
_cell.angle_beta   90.00
_cell.angle_gamma   90.00
#
_symmetry.space_group_name_H-M   'P 1'
#
loop_
_entity.id
_entity.type
_entity.pdbx_description
1 polymer ?
#
loop_
_entity_poly.entity_id
_entity_poly.type
_entity_poly.pdbx_seq_one_letter_code
_entity_poly.pdbx_strand_id
1 'polypeptide(L)'
;MKYPWSASRSNSSASSDPEAGGTPLEDMPRRSTETQRRNGFRQSTHPDRGERILEDIRNGHYTCSICLDPITPGNAYEYSIWHCPECYNVNHFRCAKSWAEASSRNAILSALLALGKWKCPSCAVECPEPKARCWCQKHSFGLLGPMSSERPNACLDACDRASACPHGERKPCLKLCHPGPCNVPCSPSCAGHPVTPPTPTAWNQFWTRARQQSTGSFRGLISLFVILVIGYALMAILLYFHIGWWTKPFKYPEITKSALCYERLGLAIAGVSVVLPSTFIILSTLFKGAADFFVNTLNLNSRETNRDLKGVTKNFGAIFLFFICVGIWILPVIGFAGGPDIAWYNQMKSTCNGFNTRVAMYTSGKFDVKSLSSNIPAYDMYLGSHLKPVLKPVLGPGVKNIAKVINHFEFYQRLSISRTTPTSPDDEFQHLAIDVDIPNNLYRILKLNTSDTENEYLAYNYKDSATELPTFHPVSEALISVGSFTAVSATQKHMFIPELNIGIANMHQFVHDYDQEPFVKIYQNLSPYWRTSIAGGPPTLLPAEQDSFRKTLNEPWDSKNPVPLDHQLIMRTASFGHGRQRLDMCVQEDGGEEGVSVGVYEDLWVPFAIMAAFKQRMYEQSLGAES
;
A
#
# COMPACT_ATOMS: atom_id res chain seq x y z
N MET A 1 -24.14 46.52 11.79
CA MET A 1 -24.45 46.75 13.21
C MET A 1 -24.54 45.41 13.90
N LYS A 2 -23.57 45.11 14.78
CA LYS A 2 -23.45 43.86 15.54
C LYS A 2 -23.69 44.23 17.00
N TYR A 3 -24.63 43.59 17.68
CA TYR A 3 -24.76 43.68 19.13
C TYR A 3 -24.21 42.39 19.76
N PRO A 4 -23.31 42.49 20.76
CA PRO A 4 -22.85 41.35 21.53
C PRO A 4 -23.74 41.14 22.76
N TRP A 5 -24.05 39.89 23.08
CA TRP A 5 -24.56 39.51 24.40
C TRP A 5 -23.43 38.89 25.22
N SER A 6 -23.19 39.49 26.37
CA SER A 6 -22.21 39.10 27.39
C SER A 6 -22.74 37.92 28.22
N ALA A 7 -21.98 36.82 28.27
CA ALA A 7 -22.25 35.69 29.14
C ALA A 7 -21.58 35.90 30.50
N SER A 8 -22.37 36.20 31.54
CA SER A 8 -21.95 36.17 32.94
C SER A 8 -22.02 34.74 33.47
N ARG A 9 -20.87 34.11 33.75
CA ARG A 9 -20.74 32.88 34.55
C ARG A 9 -20.75 33.25 36.03
N SER A 10 -21.74 32.77 36.77
CA SER A 10 -21.68 32.68 38.22
C SER A 10 -21.17 31.30 38.62
N ASN A 11 -19.98 31.28 39.25
CA ASN A 11 -19.49 30.16 40.05
C ASN A 11 -20.36 30.05 41.32
N SER A 12 -20.85 28.87 41.64
CA SER A 12 -21.31 28.56 42.99
C SER A 12 -20.75 27.19 43.41
N SER A 13 -19.93 27.31 44.43
CA SER A 13 -19.24 26.35 45.29
C SER A 13 -20.08 25.14 45.72
N ALA A 14 -19.38 24.02 45.80
CA ALA A 14 -19.80 22.78 46.44
C ALA A 14 -19.95 22.96 47.96
N SER A 15 -21.03 22.41 48.51
CA SER A 15 -21.22 22.17 49.95
C SER A 15 -21.37 20.67 50.20
N SER A 16 -20.68 20.22 51.24
CA SER A 16 -20.56 18.88 51.83
C SER A 16 -21.87 18.32 52.43
N ASP A 17 -22.12 17.01 52.19
CA ASP A 17 -22.64 15.89 53.02
C ASP A 17 -23.80 16.11 54.04
N PRO A 18 -24.61 15.08 54.45
CA PRO A 18 -24.30 13.64 54.52
C PRO A 18 -25.47 12.64 54.18
N GLU A 19 -25.16 11.35 54.42
CA GLU A 19 -25.97 10.13 54.33
C GLU A 19 -27.38 10.19 54.94
N ALA A 20 -28.35 9.56 54.28
CA ALA A 20 -29.50 8.91 54.91
C ALA A 20 -30.10 7.84 53.98
N GLY A 21 -30.29 6.63 54.51
CA GLY A 21 -30.87 5.49 53.81
C GLY A 21 -32.36 5.67 53.46
N GLY A 22 -32.78 4.96 52.42
CA GLY A 22 -34.16 4.87 51.96
C GLY A 22 -34.35 3.65 51.07
N THR A 23 -35.45 2.94 51.30
CA THR A 23 -35.88 1.62 50.83
C THR A 23 -36.02 1.45 49.30
N PRO A 24 -36.07 0.20 48.78
CA PRO A 24 -36.33 -0.07 47.37
C PRO A 24 -37.79 0.28 47.04
N LEU A 25 -37.98 1.28 46.19
CA LEU A 25 -39.28 1.61 45.61
C LEU A 25 -39.62 0.59 44.53
N GLU A 26 -40.66 -0.19 44.83
CA GLU A 26 -41.32 -1.09 43.89
C GLU A 26 -41.90 -0.36 42.68
N ASP A 27 -42.01 -1.13 41.61
CA ASP A 27 -42.46 -0.85 40.26
C ASP A 27 -43.82 -0.13 40.22
N MET A 28 -43.81 1.19 40.02
CA MET A 28 -45.02 1.95 39.63
C MET A 28 -45.00 2.19 38.12
N PRO A 29 -46.09 1.86 37.40
CA PRO A 29 -46.19 2.15 35.98
C PRO A 29 -46.23 3.67 35.79
N ARG A 30 -45.17 4.18 35.16
CA ARG A 30 -44.97 5.60 34.84
C ARG A 30 -46.08 6.10 33.91
N ARG A 31 -47.22 6.53 34.48
CA ARG A 31 -48.25 7.30 33.78
C ARG A 31 -47.76 8.73 33.60
N SER A 32 -47.56 9.11 32.35
CA SER A 32 -47.08 10.40 31.85
C SER A 32 -48.08 11.57 31.97
N THR A 33 -48.83 11.67 33.07
CA THR A 33 -49.87 12.71 33.26
C THR A 33 -49.48 13.86 34.20
N GLU A 34 -48.34 13.79 34.89
CA GLU A 34 -47.98 14.80 35.91
C GLU A 34 -47.61 16.17 35.30
N THR A 35 -46.96 16.22 34.13
CA THR A 35 -46.64 17.48 33.45
C THR A 35 -47.84 18.15 32.79
N GLN A 36 -48.98 17.45 32.62
CA GLN A 36 -50.19 18.01 32.00
C GLN A 36 -51.02 18.91 32.93
N ARG A 37 -50.78 18.89 34.24
CA ARG A 37 -51.61 19.64 35.21
C ARG A 37 -51.12 21.04 35.59
N ARG A 38 -49.92 21.46 35.15
CA ARG A 38 -49.30 22.71 35.64
C ARG A 38 -49.83 24.01 35.01
N ASN A 39 -50.56 23.98 33.89
CA ASN A 39 -50.90 25.21 33.17
C ASN A 39 -52.35 25.69 33.28
N GLY A 40 -53.23 25.07 34.07
CA GLY A 40 -54.60 25.58 34.32
C GLY A 40 -55.57 25.61 33.12
N PHE A 41 -55.07 25.48 31.89
CA PHE A 41 -55.87 25.42 30.67
C PHE A 41 -56.30 23.98 30.35
N ARG A 42 -57.59 23.79 30.05
CA ARG A 42 -58.11 22.50 29.58
C ARG A 42 -57.56 22.21 28.18
N GLN A 43 -56.77 21.14 28.06
CA GLN A 43 -56.38 20.59 26.76
C GLN A 43 -57.62 20.08 26.01
N SER A 44 -57.59 20.14 24.69
CA SER A 44 -58.65 19.59 23.84
C SER A 44 -58.95 18.12 24.19
N THR A 45 -60.23 17.80 24.35
CA THR A 45 -60.72 16.43 24.58
C THR A 45 -61.08 15.70 23.28
N HIS A 46 -60.69 16.24 22.11
CA HIS A 46 -61.06 15.65 20.83
C HIS A 46 -60.46 14.22 20.67
N PRO A 47 -61.22 13.24 20.14
CA PRO A 47 -60.73 11.86 20.05
C PRO A 47 -59.53 11.72 19.10
N ASP A 48 -59.58 12.38 17.94
CA ASP A 48 -58.48 12.42 16.98
C ASP A 48 -57.33 13.29 17.49
N ARG A 49 -56.10 12.73 17.50
CA ARG A 49 -54.90 13.41 18.00
C ARG A 49 -54.49 14.60 17.13
N GLY A 50 -54.70 14.54 15.82
CA GLY A 50 -54.40 15.64 14.92
C GLY A 50 -55.28 16.84 15.22
N GLU A 51 -56.58 16.60 15.35
CA GLU A 51 -57.53 17.65 15.70
C GLU A 51 -57.26 18.28 17.08
N ARG A 52 -56.85 17.48 18.08
CA ARG A 52 -56.39 18.03 19.38
C ARG A 52 -55.23 19.00 19.21
N ILE A 53 -54.22 18.63 18.42
CA ILE A 53 -53.06 19.48 18.15
C ILE A 53 -53.51 20.78 17.46
N LEU A 54 -54.41 20.71 16.48
CA LEU A 54 -54.93 21.89 15.79
C LEU A 54 -55.70 22.82 16.74
N GLU A 55 -56.61 22.25 17.54
CA GLU A 55 -57.42 23.01 18.48
C GLU A 55 -56.55 23.68 19.56
N ASP A 56 -55.59 22.95 20.13
CA ASP A 56 -54.67 23.48 21.12
C ASP A 56 -53.77 24.59 20.54
N ILE A 57 -53.32 24.48 19.28
CA ILE A 57 -52.56 25.55 18.61
C ILE A 57 -53.47 26.77 18.37
N ARG A 58 -54.70 26.57 17.87
CA ARG A 58 -55.65 27.65 17.58
C ARG A 58 -56.02 28.44 18.82
N ASN A 59 -56.21 27.75 19.94
CA ASN A 59 -56.53 28.37 21.22
C ASN A 59 -55.28 28.95 21.92
N GLY A 60 -54.08 28.80 21.35
CA GLY A 60 -52.83 29.26 21.96
C GLY A 60 -52.39 28.44 23.18
N HIS A 61 -52.94 27.24 23.36
CA HIS A 61 -52.66 26.35 24.49
C HIS A 61 -51.51 25.37 24.22
N TYR A 62 -51.12 25.16 22.95
CA TYR A 62 -50.01 24.27 22.61
C TYR A 62 -48.66 24.96 22.85
N THR A 63 -47.86 24.45 23.79
CA THR A 63 -46.55 25.01 24.14
C THR A 63 -45.40 24.25 23.47
N CYS A 64 -44.40 24.96 22.95
CA CYS A 64 -43.18 24.34 22.45
C CYS A 64 -42.38 23.70 23.60
N SER A 65 -41.93 22.45 23.46
CA SER A 65 -41.20 21.74 24.51
C SER A 65 -39.75 22.21 24.71
N ILE A 66 -39.27 23.17 23.90
CA ILE A 66 -37.90 23.67 23.93
C ILE A 66 -37.84 25.04 24.61
N CYS A 67 -38.61 26.02 24.13
CA CYS A 67 -38.64 27.37 24.73
C CYS A 67 -39.81 27.57 25.72
N LEU A 68 -40.76 26.64 25.80
CA LEU A 68 -41.96 26.70 26.63
C LEU A 68 -42.99 27.76 26.23
N ASP A 69 -42.73 28.56 25.19
CA ASP A 69 -43.67 29.54 24.66
C ASP A 69 -44.81 28.88 23.86
N PRO A 70 -46.00 29.50 23.80
CA PRO A 70 -47.10 29.03 22.96
C PRO A 70 -46.73 29.06 21.48
N ILE A 71 -47.21 28.08 20.72
CA ILE A 71 -47.04 28.00 19.28
C ILE A 71 -48.12 28.85 18.63
N THR A 72 -47.72 30.05 18.17
CA THR A 72 -48.61 30.94 17.41
C THR A 72 -48.39 30.72 15.91
N PRO A 73 -49.46 30.46 15.14
CA PRO A 73 -49.33 30.35 13.69
C PRO A 73 -49.09 31.74 13.09
N GLY A 74 -48.16 31.82 12.13
CA GLY A 74 -47.85 33.07 11.43
C GLY A 74 -47.30 32.82 10.04
N ASN A 75 -47.34 33.85 9.19
CA ASN A 75 -46.95 33.75 7.78
C ASN A 75 -45.44 33.87 7.54
N ALA A 76 -44.67 34.26 8.56
CA ALA A 76 -43.21 34.34 8.45
C ALA A 76 -42.55 33.00 8.79
N TYR A 77 -41.40 32.74 8.17
CA TYR A 77 -40.60 31.53 8.40
C TYR A 77 -40.24 31.31 9.88
N GLU A 78 -40.14 32.38 10.66
CA GLU A 78 -39.86 32.34 12.11
C GLU A 78 -40.98 31.69 12.93
N TYR A 79 -42.23 31.81 12.45
CA TYR A 79 -43.42 31.17 13.04
C TYR A 79 -43.73 29.81 12.40
N SER A 80 -42.84 29.30 11.55
CA SER A 80 -43.01 27.97 10.98
C SER A 80 -42.89 26.89 12.05
N ILE A 81 -43.60 25.79 11.81
CA ILE A 81 -43.79 24.73 12.78
C ILE A 81 -42.99 23.50 12.34
N TRP A 82 -42.29 22.87 13.27
CA TRP A 82 -41.70 21.54 13.08
C TRP A 82 -42.44 20.52 13.94
N HIS A 83 -42.57 19.30 13.41
CA HIS A 83 -43.13 18.18 14.15
C HIS A 83 -42.27 16.94 14.01
N CYS A 84 -42.22 16.12 15.07
CA CYS A 84 -41.57 14.83 15.01
C CYS A 84 -42.45 13.84 14.22
N PRO A 85 -41.93 13.14 13.19
CA PRO A 85 -42.71 12.17 12.43
C PRO A 85 -43.13 10.94 13.27
N GLU A 86 -42.40 10.64 14.34
CA GLU A 86 -42.62 9.47 15.19
C GLU A 86 -43.58 9.75 16.35
N CYS A 87 -43.27 10.76 17.17
CA CYS A 87 -44.07 11.07 18.34
C CYS A 87 -45.10 12.17 18.11
N TYR A 88 -45.08 12.84 16.95
CA TYR A 88 -45.98 13.93 16.57
C TYR A 88 -45.97 15.15 17.52
N ASN A 89 -44.94 15.29 18.35
CA ASN A 89 -44.78 16.50 19.16
C ASN A 89 -44.41 17.69 18.28
N VAL A 90 -44.97 18.85 18.59
CA VAL A 90 -44.85 20.06 17.78
C VAL A 90 -43.96 21.08 18.51
N ASN A 91 -43.07 21.74 17.78
CA ASN A 91 -42.17 22.77 18.27
C ASN A 91 -42.06 23.91 17.25
N HIS A 92 -41.64 25.10 17.68
CA HIS A 92 -41.20 26.11 16.71
C HIS A 92 -40.05 25.54 15.88
N PHE A 93 -40.08 25.76 14.57
CA PHE A 93 -39.05 25.27 13.67
C PHE A 93 -37.66 25.79 14.06
N ARG A 94 -37.56 27.07 14.45
CA ARG A 94 -36.32 27.70 14.95
C ARG A 94 -35.76 26.99 16.18
N CYS A 95 -36.62 26.61 17.12
CA CYS A 95 -36.22 25.88 18.32
C CYS A 95 -35.69 24.48 17.96
N ALA A 96 -36.42 23.74 17.11
CA ALA A 96 -35.99 22.41 16.65
C ALA A 96 -34.65 22.47 15.87
N LYS A 97 -34.47 23.48 15.01
CA LYS A 97 -33.22 23.72 14.29
C LYS A 97 -32.05 24.01 15.22
N SER A 98 -32.23 24.92 16.18
CA SER A 98 -31.21 25.25 17.18
C SER A 98 -30.82 24.04 18.03
N TRP A 99 -31.81 23.22 18.38
CA TRP A 99 -31.60 21.97 19.12
C TRP A 99 -30.80 20.93 18.32
N ALA A 100 -31.12 20.77 17.02
CA ALA A 100 -30.37 19.89 16.13
C ALA A 100 -28.91 20.34 15.96
N GLU A 101 -28.67 21.65 15.78
CA GLU A 101 -27.33 22.23 15.67
C GLU A 101 -26.52 22.14 16.98
N ALA A 102 -27.17 22.27 18.14
CA ALA A 102 -26.50 22.08 19.42
C ALA A 102 -26.11 20.61 19.64
N SER A 103 -26.94 19.67 19.17
CA SER A 103 -26.69 18.24 19.29
C SER A 103 -25.51 17.77 18.43
N SER A 104 -25.25 18.41 17.28
CA SER A 104 -24.14 18.04 16.39
C SER A 104 -22.79 18.58 16.85
N ARG A 105 -22.74 19.73 17.53
CA ARG A 105 -21.47 20.35 18.01
C ARG A 105 -20.74 19.55 19.09
N ASN A 106 -21.46 18.74 19.88
CA ASN A 106 -20.87 17.98 20.98
C ASN A 106 -20.27 16.62 20.57
N ALA A 107 -20.24 16.29 19.27
CA ALA A 107 -19.80 14.98 18.79
C ALA A 107 -18.64 15.06 17.79
N ILE A 108 -17.42 15.33 18.28
CA ILE A 108 -16.17 15.36 17.50
C ILE A 108 -15.97 14.03 16.71
N LEU A 109 -16.41 12.91 17.28
CA LEU A 109 -16.35 11.58 16.63
C LEU A 109 -17.41 11.37 15.53
N SER A 110 -18.54 12.08 15.55
CA SER A 110 -19.62 11.89 14.56
C SER A 110 -19.37 12.64 13.25
N ALA A 111 -18.49 13.65 13.25
CA ALA A 111 -18.08 14.37 12.04
C ALA A 111 -17.26 13.50 11.07
N LEU A 112 -16.49 12.53 11.58
CA LEU A 112 -15.68 11.60 10.76
C LEU A 112 -16.51 10.55 10.00
N LEU A 113 -17.76 10.30 10.41
CA LEU A 113 -18.61 9.24 9.85
C LEU A 113 -19.88 9.76 9.12
N ALA A 114 -20.04 11.08 8.97
CA ALA A 114 -21.15 11.73 8.25
C ALA A 114 -22.59 11.33 8.69
N LEU A 115 -22.77 10.69 9.85
CA LEU A 115 -24.07 10.24 10.35
C LEU A 115 -24.65 11.23 11.38
N GLY A 116 -24.76 12.50 10.99
CA GLY A 116 -25.32 13.57 11.83
C GLY A 116 -26.83 13.48 12.01
N LYS A 117 -27.33 12.45 12.70
CA LYS A 117 -28.74 12.38 13.13
C LYS A 117 -28.88 13.00 14.52
N TRP A 118 -29.83 13.92 14.68
CA TRP A 118 -30.15 14.56 15.97
C TRP A 118 -31.33 13.85 16.64
N LYS A 119 -31.49 13.97 17.96
CA LYS A 119 -32.58 13.30 18.70
C LYS A 119 -33.72 14.27 19.00
N CYS A 120 -34.96 13.84 18.75
CA CYS A 120 -36.15 14.61 19.11
C CYS A 120 -36.15 14.93 20.62
N PRO A 121 -36.41 16.18 21.05
CA PRO A 121 -36.42 16.56 22.46
C PRO A 121 -37.50 15.86 23.27
N SER A 122 -38.56 15.36 22.62
CA SER A 122 -39.73 14.78 23.28
C SER A 122 -39.68 13.25 23.38
N CYS A 123 -39.23 12.55 22.33
CA CYS A 123 -39.19 11.08 22.31
C CYS A 123 -37.78 10.48 22.18
N ALA A 124 -36.73 11.31 22.08
CA ALA A 124 -35.34 10.91 21.90
C ALA A 124 -35.03 10.05 20.64
N VAL A 125 -36.00 9.89 19.71
CA VAL A 125 -35.78 9.19 18.44
C VAL A 125 -34.93 10.04 17.50
N GLU A 126 -34.00 9.38 16.80
CA GLU A 126 -33.13 9.99 15.78
C GLU A 126 -33.98 10.51 14.61
N CYS A 127 -33.89 11.81 14.32
CA CYS A 127 -34.65 12.49 13.30
C CYS A 127 -33.72 12.98 12.16
N PRO A 128 -34.23 13.06 10.91
CA PRO A 128 -33.54 13.77 9.84
C PRO A 128 -33.45 15.26 10.17
N GLU A 129 -32.53 15.98 9.52
CA GLU A 129 -32.34 17.42 9.68
C GLU A 129 -33.69 18.15 9.67
N PRO A 130 -33.98 19.03 10.66
CA PRO A 130 -35.27 19.67 10.75
C PRO A 130 -35.47 20.58 9.54
N LYS A 131 -36.60 20.41 8.84
CA LYS A 131 -37.01 21.26 7.72
C LYS A 131 -38.40 21.85 7.98
N ALA A 132 -38.57 23.13 7.66
CA ALA A 132 -39.88 23.80 7.73
C ALA A 132 -40.73 23.32 6.55
N ARG A 133 -41.55 22.30 6.80
CA ARG A 133 -42.43 21.66 5.82
C ARG A 133 -43.83 21.51 6.40
N CYS A 134 -44.81 21.32 5.52
CA CYS A 134 -46.18 21.01 5.95
C CYS A 134 -46.24 19.69 6.73
N TRP A 135 -47.38 19.42 7.36
CA TRP A 135 -47.58 18.18 8.14
C TRP A 135 -47.31 16.90 7.35
N CYS A 136 -47.64 16.83 6.07
CA CYS A 136 -47.36 15.67 5.22
C CYS A 136 -45.94 15.64 4.64
N GLN A 137 -45.13 16.67 4.92
CA GLN A 137 -43.75 16.84 4.45
C GLN A 137 -43.57 17.00 2.92
N LYS A 138 -44.65 17.10 2.15
CA LYS A 138 -44.62 17.26 0.68
C LYS A 138 -44.07 18.62 0.26
N HIS A 139 -44.56 19.69 0.90
CA HIS A 139 -44.25 21.07 0.53
C HIS A 139 -43.41 21.77 1.60
N SER A 140 -42.45 22.58 1.17
CA SER A 140 -41.71 23.49 2.03
C SER A 140 -42.57 24.69 2.42
N PHE A 141 -42.34 25.27 3.60
CA PHE A 141 -43.12 26.37 4.13
C PHE A 141 -43.31 27.55 3.15
N GLY A 142 -42.28 27.90 2.37
CA GLY A 142 -42.35 29.00 1.40
C GLY A 142 -43.27 28.76 0.19
N LEU A 143 -43.75 27.53 -0.01
CA LEU A 143 -44.69 27.16 -1.08
C LEU A 143 -46.12 26.93 -0.54
N LEU A 144 -46.34 27.13 0.76
CA LEU A 144 -47.69 27.09 1.31
C LEU A 144 -48.39 28.37 0.89
N GLY A 145 -49.60 28.24 0.30
CA GLY A 145 -50.44 29.39 -0.03
C GLY A 145 -50.77 30.25 1.21
N PRO A 146 -51.41 31.42 1.05
CA PRO A 146 -51.81 32.25 2.18
C PRO A 146 -52.55 31.40 3.21
N MET A 147 -52.00 31.31 4.43
CA MET A 147 -52.48 30.36 5.43
C MET A 147 -53.95 30.63 5.71
N SER A 148 -54.79 29.60 5.57
CA SER A 148 -56.08 29.65 6.24
C SER A 148 -55.82 29.60 7.75
N SER A 149 -56.45 30.49 8.51
CA SER A 149 -56.38 30.50 9.97
C SER A 149 -56.89 29.20 10.60
N GLU A 150 -57.56 28.36 9.81
CA GLU A 150 -58.19 27.12 10.24
C GLU A 150 -57.20 25.94 10.36
N ARG A 151 -56.15 25.88 9.54
CA ARG A 151 -55.17 24.78 9.57
C ARG A 151 -53.74 25.27 9.36
N PRO A 152 -53.04 25.69 10.44
CA PRO A 152 -51.69 26.19 10.31
C PRO A 152 -50.74 25.11 9.79
N ASN A 153 -49.80 25.50 8.93
CA ASN A 153 -48.76 24.63 8.39
C ASN A 153 -49.27 23.37 7.62
N ALA A 154 -50.50 23.41 7.10
CA ALA A 154 -51.06 22.39 6.21
C ALA A 154 -50.92 22.81 4.74
N CYS A 155 -50.68 21.86 3.83
CA CYS A 155 -50.91 22.09 2.40
C CYS A 155 -52.37 21.76 2.05
N LEU A 156 -52.92 22.38 1.00
CA LEU A 156 -54.30 22.13 0.54
C LEU A 156 -54.47 20.79 -0.20
N ASP A 157 -53.38 20.04 -0.39
CA ASP A 157 -53.39 18.72 -1.02
C ASP A 157 -53.78 17.58 -0.06
N ALA A 158 -54.11 16.43 -0.63
CA ALA A 158 -54.17 15.16 0.09
C ALA A 158 -52.81 14.84 0.75
N CYS A 159 -52.87 14.24 1.93
CA CYS A 159 -51.71 13.94 2.78
C CYS A 159 -50.76 12.95 2.11
N ASP A 160 -51.29 11.91 1.45
CA ASP A 160 -50.56 10.84 0.74
C ASP A 160 -49.49 10.09 1.56
N ARG A 161 -49.29 10.42 2.84
CA ARG A 161 -48.39 9.67 3.73
C ARG A 161 -48.87 8.23 3.81
N ALA A 162 -47.97 7.29 3.51
CA ALA A 162 -48.23 5.87 3.68
C ALA A 162 -48.32 5.56 5.18
N SER A 163 -49.49 5.14 5.65
CA SER A 163 -49.63 4.55 6.97
C SER A 163 -50.23 3.16 6.87
N ALA A 164 -50.00 2.36 7.90
CA ALA A 164 -50.63 1.06 8.03
C ALA A 164 -52.00 1.23 8.68
N CYS A 165 -53.01 0.54 8.16
CA CYS A 165 -54.24 0.32 8.92
C CYS A 165 -53.92 -0.52 10.19
N PRO A 166 -54.83 -0.63 11.16
CA PRO A 166 -54.66 -1.48 12.35
C PRO A 166 -54.33 -2.96 12.04
N HIS A 167 -54.56 -3.42 10.82
CA HIS A 167 -54.25 -4.77 10.34
C HIS A 167 -52.92 -4.88 9.58
N GLY A 168 -52.14 -3.80 9.48
CA GLY A 168 -50.82 -3.79 8.85
C GLY A 168 -50.78 -3.48 7.35
N GLU A 169 -51.94 -3.36 6.68
CA GLU A 169 -52.00 -3.02 5.25
C GLU A 169 -51.61 -1.54 5.03
N ARG A 170 -50.56 -1.29 4.24
CA ARG A 170 -50.06 0.07 3.96
C ARG A 170 -50.90 0.75 2.88
N LYS A 171 -51.44 1.92 3.18
CA LYS A 171 -52.22 2.73 2.22
C LYS A 171 -51.90 4.22 2.34
N PRO A 172 -52.02 4.98 1.23
CA PRO A 172 -51.86 6.42 1.26
C PRO A 172 -53.02 7.07 2.02
N CYS A 173 -52.70 8.08 2.83
CA CYS A 173 -53.71 8.86 3.54
C CYS A 173 -54.46 9.81 2.58
N LEU A 174 -55.77 9.59 2.42
CA LEU A 174 -56.65 10.40 1.57
C LEU A 174 -57.20 11.66 2.26
N LYS A 175 -56.90 11.86 3.55
CA LYS A 175 -57.29 13.09 4.26
C LYS A 175 -56.45 14.26 3.74
N LEU A 176 -57.00 15.47 3.81
CA LEU A 176 -56.21 16.70 3.64
C LEU A 176 -55.04 16.72 4.62
N CYS A 177 -53.95 17.41 4.27
CA CYS A 177 -52.76 17.52 5.11
C CYS A 177 -53.12 17.86 6.57
N HIS A 178 -52.80 16.94 7.49
CA HIS A 178 -53.21 17.01 8.89
C HIS A 178 -52.02 16.71 9.83
N PRO A 179 -51.99 17.28 11.05
CA PRO A 179 -51.02 16.86 12.07
C PRO A 179 -51.34 15.46 12.62
N GLY A 180 -50.38 14.88 13.32
CA GLY A 180 -50.57 13.57 13.96
C GLY A 180 -50.52 12.36 13.02
N PRO A 181 -50.81 11.16 13.55
CA PRO A 181 -50.79 9.91 12.79
C PRO A 181 -51.91 9.87 11.74
N CYS A 182 -51.65 9.22 10.60
CA CYS A 182 -52.64 9.03 9.55
C CYS A 182 -53.56 7.86 9.91
N ASN A 183 -54.78 8.18 10.35
CA ASN A 183 -55.84 7.20 10.61
C ASN A 183 -56.48 6.77 9.27
N VAL A 184 -55.94 5.73 8.65
CA VAL A 184 -56.41 5.21 7.37
C VAL A 184 -57.46 4.12 7.57
N PRO A 185 -58.65 4.24 6.96
CA PRO A 185 -59.70 3.23 7.09
C PRO A 185 -59.24 1.89 6.48
N CYS A 186 -59.70 0.79 7.09
CA CYS A 186 -59.47 -0.55 6.56
C CYS A 186 -60.25 -0.78 5.27
N SER A 187 -59.68 -1.56 4.34
CA SER A 187 -60.42 -2.10 3.20
C SER A 187 -61.22 -3.34 3.57
N PRO A 188 -62.19 -3.75 2.72
CA PRO A 188 -62.87 -5.03 2.85
C PRO A 188 -61.91 -6.23 2.94
N SER A 189 -60.71 -6.13 2.34
CA SER A 189 -59.65 -7.16 2.43
C SER A 189 -59.10 -7.37 3.84
N CYS A 190 -59.28 -6.42 4.77
CA CYS A 190 -58.82 -6.58 6.15
C CYS A 190 -59.84 -7.31 7.05
N ALA A 191 -61.04 -7.63 6.55
CA ALA A 191 -62.08 -8.26 7.36
C ALA A 191 -61.65 -9.67 7.80
N GLY A 192 -61.55 -9.88 9.13
CA GLY A 192 -61.18 -11.17 9.73
C GLY A 192 -59.69 -11.35 10.07
N HIS A 193 -58.82 -10.38 9.73
CA HIS A 193 -57.41 -10.44 10.14
C HIS A 193 -57.22 -9.96 11.60
N PRO A 194 -56.41 -10.65 12.42
CA PRO A 194 -56.10 -10.18 13.77
C PRO A 194 -55.24 -8.90 13.73
N VAL A 195 -55.52 -7.97 14.64
CA VAL A 195 -54.70 -6.76 14.85
C VAL A 195 -53.30 -7.21 15.23
N THR A 196 -52.31 -6.95 14.37
CA THR A 196 -50.92 -7.30 14.64
C THR A 196 -50.26 -6.17 15.44
N PRO A 197 -49.82 -6.40 16.69
CA PRO A 197 -48.96 -5.42 17.35
C PRO A 197 -47.67 -5.29 16.56
N PRO A 198 -47.08 -4.08 16.44
CA PRO A 198 -45.85 -3.88 15.71
C PRO A 198 -44.72 -4.67 16.36
N THR A 199 -44.35 -5.80 15.77
CA THR A 199 -43.20 -6.59 16.22
C THR A 199 -41.92 -5.85 15.83
N PRO A 200 -41.05 -5.51 16.79
CA PRO A 200 -39.77 -4.90 16.46
C PRO A 200 -38.96 -5.88 15.62
N THR A 201 -38.46 -5.42 14.47
CA THR A 201 -37.63 -6.24 13.58
C THR A 201 -36.45 -6.85 14.35
N ALA A 202 -36.00 -8.04 13.94
CA ALA A 202 -34.84 -8.70 14.58
C ALA A 202 -33.62 -7.78 14.65
N TRP A 203 -33.45 -6.90 13.66
CA TRP A 203 -32.42 -5.86 13.63
C TRP A 203 -32.60 -4.79 14.71
N ASN A 204 -33.82 -4.27 14.90
CA ASN A 204 -34.10 -3.31 15.97
C ASN A 204 -33.88 -3.94 17.35
N GLN A 205 -34.27 -5.20 17.53
CA GLN A 205 -34.02 -5.94 18.77
C GLN A 205 -32.52 -6.18 19.01
N PHE A 206 -31.76 -6.45 17.95
CA PHE A 206 -30.30 -6.59 18.03
C PHE A 206 -29.65 -5.27 18.49
N TRP A 207 -29.99 -4.14 17.86
CA TRP A 207 -29.41 -2.84 18.21
C TRP A 207 -29.83 -2.33 19.58
N THR A 208 -31.06 -2.58 20.00
CA THR A 208 -31.48 -2.24 21.37
C THR A 208 -30.67 -3.02 22.39
N ARG A 209 -30.49 -4.34 22.21
CA ARG A 209 -29.64 -5.16 23.08
C ARG A 209 -28.17 -4.72 23.06
N ALA A 210 -27.62 -4.46 21.87
CA ALA A 210 -26.24 -3.99 21.71
C ALA A 210 -26.00 -2.65 22.44
N ARG A 211 -26.97 -1.72 22.37
CA ARG A 211 -26.91 -0.42 23.08
C ARG A 211 -27.12 -0.55 24.59
N GLN A 212 -27.84 -1.58 25.03
CA GLN A 212 -28.19 -1.79 26.44
C GLN A 212 -27.09 -2.55 27.20
N GLN A 213 -26.21 -3.28 26.50
CA GLN A 213 -24.98 -3.80 27.11
C GLN A 213 -24.11 -2.66 27.64
N SER A 214 -23.60 -2.83 28.86
CA SER A 214 -23.02 -1.75 29.64
C SER A 214 -21.87 -1.05 28.92
N THR A 215 -21.90 0.28 28.97
CA THR A 215 -20.93 1.18 28.36
C THR A 215 -19.48 0.94 28.83
N GLY A 216 -19.28 0.27 29.97
CA GLY A 216 -17.95 -0.04 30.52
C GLY A 216 -17.17 -1.07 29.72
N SER A 217 -17.76 -2.24 29.43
CA SER A 217 -17.06 -3.32 28.71
C SER A 217 -16.72 -2.91 27.27
N PHE A 218 -17.66 -2.25 26.60
CA PHE A 218 -17.47 -1.79 25.22
C PHE A 218 -16.37 -0.72 25.10
N ARG A 219 -16.27 0.21 26.06
CA ARG A 219 -15.18 1.19 26.11
C ARG A 219 -13.81 0.52 26.27
N GLY A 220 -13.72 -0.52 27.10
CA GLY A 220 -12.49 -1.30 27.26
C GLY A 220 -12.05 -1.96 25.95
N LEU A 221 -12.99 -2.59 25.24
CA LEU A 221 -12.71 -3.20 23.93
C LEU A 221 -12.28 -2.18 22.88
N ILE A 222 -12.94 -1.02 22.82
CA ILE A 222 -12.51 0.07 21.92
C ILE A 222 -11.09 0.51 22.26
N SER A 223 -10.77 0.70 23.54
CA SER A 223 -9.44 1.13 23.96
C SER A 223 -8.36 0.12 23.54
N LEU A 224 -8.58 -1.18 23.79
CA LEU A 224 -7.67 -2.24 23.37
C LEU A 224 -7.52 -2.32 21.84
N PHE A 225 -8.60 -2.12 21.10
CA PHE A 225 -8.56 -2.07 19.64
C PHE A 225 -7.75 -0.87 19.13
N VAL A 226 -7.90 0.31 19.75
CA VAL A 226 -7.10 1.50 19.41
C VAL A 226 -5.62 1.25 19.68
N ILE A 227 -5.28 0.64 20.82
CA ILE A 227 -3.89 0.26 21.15
C ILE A 227 -3.34 -0.72 20.10
N LEU A 228 -4.13 -1.72 19.71
CA LEU A 228 -3.76 -2.67 18.67
C LEU A 228 -3.49 -1.96 17.34
N VAL A 229 -4.39 -1.07 16.90
CA VAL A 229 -4.23 -0.31 15.65
C VAL A 229 -2.97 0.56 15.67
N ILE A 230 -2.70 1.27 16.77
CA ILE A 230 -1.48 2.07 16.92
C ILE A 230 -0.24 1.17 16.86
N GLY A 231 -0.26 0.04 17.57
CA GLY A 231 0.84 -0.94 17.55
C GLY A 231 1.12 -1.46 16.13
N TYR A 232 0.08 -1.84 15.38
CA TYR A 232 0.21 -2.30 14.01
C TYR A 232 0.68 -1.20 13.05
N ALA A 233 0.25 0.06 13.25
CA ALA A 233 0.74 1.18 12.46
C ALA A 233 2.24 1.41 12.67
N LEU A 234 2.72 1.36 13.91
CA LEU A 234 4.15 1.45 14.22
C LEU A 234 4.93 0.29 13.62
N MET A 235 4.42 -0.95 13.74
CA MET A 235 5.02 -2.13 13.12
C MET A 235 5.07 -2.02 11.59
N ALA A 236 4.04 -1.46 10.95
CA ALA A 236 4.01 -1.23 9.51
C ALA A 236 5.07 -0.21 9.05
N ILE A 237 5.29 0.86 9.83
CA ILE A 237 6.36 1.84 9.57
C ILE A 237 7.73 1.17 9.69
N LEU A 238 7.97 0.39 10.76
CA LEU A 238 9.22 -0.36 10.92
C LEU A 238 9.42 -1.36 9.78
N LEU A 239 8.38 -2.08 9.39
CA LEU A 239 8.41 -3.03 8.29
C LEU A 239 8.76 -2.35 6.95
N TYR A 240 8.24 -1.14 6.71
CA TYR A 240 8.57 -0.36 5.51
C TYR A 240 10.08 -0.03 5.45
N PHE A 241 10.68 0.39 6.57
CA PHE A 241 12.12 0.65 6.63
C PHE A 241 12.95 -0.62 6.50
N HIS A 242 12.56 -1.67 7.23
CA HIS A 242 13.17 -3.00 7.15
C HIS A 242 13.23 -3.48 5.69
N ILE A 243 12.09 -3.55 5.01
CA ILE A 243 12.03 -3.92 3.59
C ILE A 243 12.93 -3.00 2.75
N GLY A 244 12.89 -1.69 2.98
CA GLY A 244 13.69 -0.71 2.26
C GLY A 244 15.21 -0.94 2.37
N TRP A 245 15.71 -1.21 3.58
CA TRP A 245 17.14 -1.45 3.81
C TRP A 245 17.63 -2.74 3.16
N TRP A 246 16.82 -3.80 3.20
CA TRP A 246 17.18 -5.10 2.62
C TRP A 246 17.06 -5.15 1.08
N THR A 247 16.12 -4.40 0.51
CA THR A 247 15.84 -4.44 -0.95
C THR A 247 16.54 -3.35 -1.76
N LYS A 248 16.99 -2.27 -1.11
CA LYS A 248 17.59 -1.11 -1.79
C LYS A 248 18.94 -0.73 -1.18
N PRO A 249 19.94 -1.64 -1.19
CA PRO A 249 21.26 -1.36 -0.62
C PRO A 249 21.92 -0.15 -1.31
N PHE A 250 21.67 0.08 -2.61
CA PHE A 250 22.17 1.25 -3.34
C PHE A 250 21.70 2.60 -2.76
N LYS A 251 20.55 2.64 -2.08
CA LYS A 251 20.02 3.88 -1.46
C LYS A 251 20.61 4.11 -0.06
N TYR A 252 21.09 3.06 0.58
CA TYR A 252 21.58 3.10 1.95
C TYR A 252 22.96 2.41 2.07
N PRO A 253 23.98 2.88 1.32
CA PRO A 253 25.29 2.22 1.28
C PRO A 253 26.01 2.25 2.64
N GLU A 254 25.66 3.19 3.51
CA GLU A 254 26.23 3.33 4.86
C GLU A 254 25.72 2.27 5.84
N ILE A 255 24.64 1.56 5.52
CA ILE A 255 24.12 0.49 6.37
C ILE A 255 25.00 -0.74 6.17
N THR A 256 26.00 -0.86 7.02
CA THR A 256 26.94 -1.98 7.01
C THR A 256 26.23 -3.31 7.26
N LYS A 257 26.83 -4.41 6.79
CA LYS A 257 26.36 -5.77 7.08
C LYS A 257 26.23 -6.04 8.59
N SER A 258 27.08 -5.42 9.41
CA SER A 258 26.98 -5.49 10.86
C SER A 258 25.72 -4.81 11.40
N ALA A 259 25.35 -3.63 10.88
CA ALA A 259 24.11 -2.95 11.26
C ALA A 259 22.86 -3.78 10.92
N LEU A 260 22.84 -4.42 9.73
CA LEU A 260 21.75 -5.34 9.35
C LEU A 260 21.68 -6.58 10.26
N CYS A 261 22.83 -7.08 10.73
CA CYS A 261 22.87 -8.19 11.68
C CYS A 261 22.26 -7.80 13.04
N TYR A 262 22.63 -6.63 13.59
CA TYR A 262 22.05 -6.12 14.83
C TYR A 262 20.56 -5.80 14.69
N GLU A 263 20.14 -5.34 13.52
CA GLU A 263 18.72 -5.10 13.22
C GLU A 263 17.92 -6.40 13.25
N ARG A 264 18.39 -7.46 12.59
CA ARG A 264 17.76 -8.79 12.67
C ARG A 264 17.70 -9.32 14.10
N LEU A 265 18.81 -9.22 14.83
CA LEU A 265 18.86 -9.67 16.22
C LEU A 265 17.90 -8.86 17.11
N GLY A 266 17.89 -7.54 16.95
CA GLY A 266 17.00 -6.63 17.67
C GLY A 266 15.52 -6.90 17.37
N LEU A 267 15.16 -7.09 16.10
CA LEU A 267 13.82 -7.46 15.69
C LEU A 267 13.42 -8.85 16.18
N ALA A 268 14.33 -9.82 16.16
CA ALA A 268 14.06 -11.15 16.69
C ALA A 268 13.78 -11.11 18.20
N ILE A 269 14.64 -10.43 18.96
CA ILE A 269 14.47 -10.30 20.41
C ILE A 269 13.21 -9.49 20.75
N ALA A 270 13.06 -8.28 20.20
CA ALA A 270 11.89 -7.43 20.49
C ALA A 270 10.59 -8.07 19.99
N GLY A 271 10.63 -8.68 18.80
CA GLY A 271 9.50 -9.37 18.19
C GLY A 271 9.04 -10.56 19.04
N VAL A 272 9.94 -11.49 19.34
CA VAL A 272 9.62 -12.74 20.08
C VAL A 272 9.34 -12.46 21.56
N SER A 273 10.10 -11.58 22.21
CA SER A 273 9.98 -11.36 23.65
C SER A 273 8.91 -10.35 24.04
N VAL A 274 8.57 -9.38 23.18
CA VAL A 274 7.68 -8.27 23.55
C VAL A 274 6.45 -8.20 22.65
N VAL A 275 6.64 -8.06 21.33
CA VAL A 275 5.54 -7.74 20.41
C VAL A 275 4.58 -8.92 20.25
N LEU A 276 5.10 -10.12 19.97
CA LEU A 276 4.27 -11.30 19.76
C LEU A 276 3.47 -11.70 21.02
N PRO A 277 4.06 -11.76 22.23
CA PRO A 277 3.30 -12.03 23.45
C PRO A 277 2.27 -10.93 23.74
N SER A 278 2.64 -9.66 23.61
CA SER A 278 1.74 -8.53 23.91
C SER A 278 0.55 -8.50 22.96
N THR A 279 0.78 -8.67 21.66
CA THR A 279 -0.30 -8.72 20.66
C THR A 279 -1.16 -9.96 20.84
N PHE A 280 -0.59 -11.11 21.21
CA PHE A 280 -1.35 -12.32 21.53
C PHE A 280 -2.29 -12.10 22.72
N ILE A 281 -1.81 -11.45 23.79
CA ILE A 281 -2.62 -11.12 24.97
C ILE A 281 -3.74 -10.14 24.61
N ILE A 282 -3.44 -9.07 23.85
CA ILE A 282 -4.44 -8.09 23.40
C ILE A 282 -5.48 -8.74 22.49
N LEU A 283 -5.07 -9.57 21.53
CA LEU A 283 -5.99 -10.28 20.64
C LEU A 283 -6.84 -11.30 21.39
N SER A 284 -6.27 -12.03 22.35
CA SER A 284 -7.00 -13.01 23.18
C SER A 284 -8.06 -12.32 24.05
N THR A 285 -7.73 -11.15 24.62
CA THR A 285 -8.69 -10.36 25.42
C THR A 285 -9.78 -9.74 24.55
N LEU A 286 -9.44 -9.19 23.40
CA LEU A 286 -10.41 -8.70 22.40
C LEU A 286 -11.32 -9.82 21.90
N PHE A 287 -10.76 -11.00 21.60
CA PHE A 287 -11.49 -12.18 21.17
C PHE A 287 -12.51 -12.62 22.23
N LYS A 288 -12.06 -12.76 23.48
CA LYS A 288 -12.93 -13.16 24.58
C LYS A 288 -14.08 -12.16 24.75
N GLY A 289 -13.78 -10.87 24.79
CA GLY A 289 -14.82 -9.85 24.95
C GLY A 289 -15.75 -9.73 23.74
N ALA A 290 -15.26 -9.91 22.52
CA ALA A 290 -16.09 -9.96 21.31
C ALA A 290 -17.01 -11.19 21.31
N ALA A 291 -16.48 -12.37 21.67
CA ALA A 291 -17.28 -13.59 21.79
C ALA A 291 -18.39 -13.43 22.84
N ASP A 292 -18.05 -12.90 24.01
CA ASP A 292 -19.03 -12.61 25.07
C ASP A 292 -20.08 -11.58 24.60
N PHE A 293 -19.66 -10.55 23.87
CA PHE A 293 -20.57 -9.57 23.26
C PHE A 293 -21.54 -10.22 22.27
N PHE A 294 -21.06 -11.06 21.35
CA PHE A 294 -21.91 -11.73 20.36
C PHE A 294 -22.86 -12.73 21.00
N VAL A 295 -22.39 -13.54 21.96
CA VAL A 295 -23.23 -14.50 22.69
C VAL A 295 -24.38 -13.78 23.39
N ASN A 296 -24.10 -12.64 24.02
CA ASN A 296 -25.12 -11.86 24.71
C ASN A 296 -26.06 -11.12 23.74
N THR A 297 -25.53 -10.48 22.69
CA THR A 297 -26.32 -9.66 21.78
C THR A 297 -27.27 -10.48 20.91
N LEU A 298 -26.78 -11.62 20.41
CA LEU A 298 -27.59 -12.58 19.65
C LEU A 298 -28.53 -13.38 20.55
N ASN A 299 -28.47 -13.20 21.87
CA ASN A 299 -29.22 -13.95 22.86
C ASN A 299 -29.09 -15.47 22.67
N LEU A 300 -27.90 -15.94 22.30
CA LEU A 300 -27.61 -17.37 22.12
C LEU A 300 -27.73 -18.13 23.45
N ASN A 301 -27.76 -17.41 24.57
CA ASN A 301 -28.05 -17.98 25.88
C ASN A 301 -29.53 -18.20 26.18
N SER A 302 -30.46 -17.78 25.30
CA SER A 302 -31.89 -18.03 25.44
C SER A 302 -32.19 -19.51 25.68
N ARG A 303 -33.13 -19.76 26.61
CA ARG A 303 -33.61 -21.10 26.99
C ARG A 303 -34.41 -21.79 25.87
N GLU A 304 -34.87 -21.02 24.87
CA GLU A 304 -35.67 -21.51 23.74
C GLU A 304 -34.82 -22.06 22.58
N THR A 305 -33.52 -21.74 22.55
CA THR A 305 -32.62 -22.25 21.51
C THR A 305 -32.29 -23.72 21.75
N ASN A 306 -32.50 -24.57 20.74
CA ASN A 306 -32.20 -26.00 20.80
C ASN A 306 -30.75 -26.23 21.30
N ARG A 307 -30.61 -27.09 22.33
CA ARG A 307 -29.37 -27.34 23.06
C ARG A 307 -28.23 -27.80 22.14
N ASP A 308 -28.54 -28.60 21.12
CA ASP A 308 -27.54 -29.13 20.17
C ASP A 308 -27.06 -28.04 19.22
N LEU A 309 -27.98 -27.24 18.68
CA LEU A 309 -27.65 -26.12 17.79
C LEU A 309 -26.81 -25.05 18.52
N LYS A 310 -27.11 -24.80 19.80
CA LYS A 310 -26.39 -23.83 20.64
C LYS A 310 -24.90 -24.18 20.82
N GLY A 311 -24.59 -25.47 21.02
CA GLY A 311 -23.21 -25.94 21.13
C GLY A 311 -22.45 -25.76 19.81
N VAL A 312 -23.09 -26.15 18.70
CA VAL A 312 -22.49 -26.05 17.36
C VAL A 312 -22.22 -24.59 16.97
N THR A 313 -23.20 -23.69 17.10
CA THR A 313 -23.03 -22.28 16.71
C THR A 313 -21.98 -21.56 17.57
N LYS A 314 -21.92 -21.87 18.87
CA LYS A 314 -20.93 -21.28 19.77
C LYS A 314 -19.51 -21.74 19.41
N ASN A 315 -19.34 -23.04 19.17
CA ASN A 315 -18.03 -23.60 18.84
C ASN A 315 -17.58 -23.14 17.45
N PHE A 316 -18.46 -23.15 16.45
CA PHE A 316 -18.12 -22.69 15.10
C PHE A 316 -17.73 -21.22 15.08
N GLY A 317 -18.49 -20.35 15.75
CA GLY A 317 -18.15 -18.92 15.86
C GLY A 317 -16.81 -18.67 16.57
N ALA A 318 -16.55 -19.41 17.65
CA ALA A 318 -15.27 -19.31 18.37
C ALA A 318 -14.08 -19.79 17.53
N ILE A 319 -14.22 -20.91 16.80
CA ILE A 319 -13.19 -21.44 15.91
C ILE A 319 -12.90 -20.45 14.77
N PHE A 320 -13.94 -19.91 14.13
CA PHE A 320 -13.78 -18.95 13.04
C PHE A 320 -13.08 -17.67 13.50
N LEU A 321 -13.52 -17.09 14.62
CA LEU A 321 -12.87 -15.91 15.21
C LEU A 321 -11.43 -16.21 15.65
N PHE A 322 -11.13 -17.42 16.13
CA PHE A 322 -9.78 -17.83 16.49
C PHE A 322 -8.84 -17.81 15.28
N PHE A 323 -9.28 -18.36 14.13
CA PHE A 323 -8.47 -18.31 12.90
C PHE A 323 -8.24 -16.89 12.41
N ILE A 324 -9.22 -15.99 12.53
CA ILE A 324 -9.03 -14.56 12.22
C ILE A 324 -7.97 -13.96 13.15
N CYS A 325 -8.05 -14.20 14.46
CA CYS A 325 -7.07 -13.69 15.41
C CYS A 325 -5.66 -14.23 15.16
N VAL A 326 -5.52 -15.53 14.87
CA VAL A 326 -4.24 -16.15 14.50
C VAL A 326 -3.71 -15.54 13.20
N GLY A 327 -4.58 -15.34 12.20
CA GLY A 327 -4.24 -14.68 10.94
C GLY A 327 -3.71 -13.26 11.16
N ILE A 328 -4.41 -12.45 11.97
CA ILE A 328 -3.94 -11.09 12.30
C ILE A 328 -2.60 -11.16 13.04
N TRP A 329 -2.47 -12.05 14.03
CA TRP A 329 -1.26 -12.21 14.85
C TRP A 329 -0.03 -12.66 14.06
N ILE A 330 -0.19 -13.49 13.02
CA ILE A 330 0.93 -14.01 12.22
C ILE A 330 1.39 -13.03 11.12
N LEU A 331 0.55 -12.06 10.72
CA LEU A 331 0.88 -11.11 9.65
C LEU A 331 2.20 -10.35 9.87
N PRO A 332 2.53 -9.83 11.08
CA PRO A 332 3.82 -9.21 11.34
C PRO A 332 4.98 -10.19 11.12
N VAL A 333 4.85 -11.46 11.53
CA VAL A 333 5.90 -12.48 11.33
C VAL A 333 6.17 -12.70 9.86
N ILE A 334 5.11 -12.88 9.06
CA ILE A 334 5.22 -13.03 7.60
C ILE A 334 5.83 -11.78 6.97
N GLY A 335 5.43 -10.59 7.44
CA GLY A 335 5.95 -9.30 6.97
C GLY A 335 7.46 -9.17 7.22
N PHE A 336 7.93 -9.37 8.44
CA PHE A 336 9.35 -9.18 8.76
C PHE A 336 10.23 -10.34 8.26
N ALA A 337 9.75 -11.59 8.28
CA ALA A 337 10.55 -12.72 7.81
C ALA A 337 10.55 -12.84 6.28
N GLY A 338 9.40 -12.68 5.62
CA GLY A 338 9.23 -12.89 4.18
C GLY A 338 9.08 -11.62 3.35
N GLY A 339 8.78 -10.48 3.98
CA GLY A 339 8.57 -9.20 3.29
C GLY A 339 9.77 -8.75 2.45
N PRO A 340 11.02 -8.82 2.94
CA PRO A 340 12.19 -8.49 2.14
C PRO A 340 12.29 -9.33 0.86
N ASP A 341 12.10 -10.64 0.95
CA ASP A 341 12.21 -11.55 -0.21
C ASP A 341 11.09 -11.34 -1.23
N ILE A 342 9.86 -11.10 -0.75
CA ILE A 342 8.71 -10.79 -1.60
C ILE A 342 8.91 -9.43 -2.30
N ALA A 343 9.38 -8.42 -1.56
CA ALA A 343 9.65 -7.10 -2.10
C ALA A 343 10.82 -7.14 -3.10
N TRP A 344 11.88 -7.90 -2.82
CA TRP A 344 12.98 -8.15 -3.74
C TRP A 344 12.49 -8.75 -5.06
N TYR A 345 11.72 -9.85 -4.98
CA TYR A 345 11.14 -10.50 -6.15
C TYR A 345 10.30 -9.51 -6.97
N ASN A 346 9.44 -8.72 -6.32
CA ASN A 346 8.61 -7.74 -7.02
C ASN A 346 9.41 -6.59 -7.65
N GLN A 347 10.53 -6.19 -7.04
CA GLN A 347 11.43 -5.18 -7.59
C GLN A 347 12.21 -5.71 -8.80
N MET A 348 12.63 -6.98 -8.76
CA MET A 348 13.55 -7.55 -9.76
C MET A 348 12.88 -8.29 -10.91
N LYS A 349 11.66 -8.83 -10.73
CA LYS A 349 10.98 -9.67 -11.74
C LYS A 349 10.84 -9.01 -13.13
N SER A 350 10.69 -7.68 -13.17
CA SER A 350 10.55 -6.90 -14.41
C SER A 350 11.84 -6.21 -14.85
N THR A 351 12.94 -6.39 -14.12
CA THR A 351 14.24 -5.74 -14.38
C THR A 351 14.91 -6.29 -15.63
N CYS A 352 14.32 -7.20 -16.40
CA CYS A 352 14.84 -7.50 -17.73
C CYS A 352 13.79 -7.35 -18.84
N ASN A 353 12.67 -6.68 -18.58
CA ASN A 353 11.71 -6.34 -19.63
C ASN A 353 12.39 -5.43 -20.66
N GLY A 354 12.23 -5.72 -21.96
CA GLY A 354 12.88 -5.00 -23.06
C GLY A 354 14.27 -5.53 -23.46
N PHE A 355 14.76 -6.60 -22.83
CA PHE A 355 16.06 -7.22 -23.14
C PHE A 355 15.85 -8.63 -23.68
N ASN A 356 16.49 -8.94 -24.80
CA ASN A 356 16.28 -10.18 -25.54
C ASN A 356 17.29 -11.27 -25.16
N THR A 357 18.42 -10.95 -24.53
CA THR A 357 19.37 -11.96 -24.04
C THR A 357 19.43 -11.97 -22.52
N ARG A 358 19.72 -13.14 -21.96
CA ARG A 358 20.05 -13.38 -20.55
C ARG A 358 21.41 -14.06 -20.46
N VAL A 359 22.25 -13.59 -19.56
CA VAL A 359 23.52 -14.24 -19.22
C VAL A 359 23.51 -14.59 -17.75
N ALA A 360 23.64 -15.86 -17.43
CA ALA A 360 23.77 -16.33 -16.06
C ALA A 360 25.11 -15.91 -15.46
N MET A 361 25.12 -15.17 -14.36
CA MET A 361 26.32 -14.66 -13.67
C MET A 361 26.52 -15.24 -12.26
N TYR A 362 25.90 -16.38 -11.96
CA TYR A 362 25.97 -17.02 -10.64
C TYR A 362 27.21 -17.91 -10.46
N THR A 363 27.87 -18.32 -11.54
CA THR A 363 29.13 -19.09 -11.54
C THR A 363 30.32 -18.20 -11.88
N SER A 364 31.47 -18.45 -11.24
CA SER A 364 32.74 -17.90 -11.71
C SER A 364 33.28 -18.78 -12.85
N GLY A 365 33.76 -18.14 -13.92
CA GLY A 365 34.44 -18.80 -15.03
C GLY A 365 33.52 -19.27 -16.16
N LYS A 366 32.32 -19.80 -15.91
CA LYS A 366 31.37 -20.19 -16.96
C LYS A 366 30.10 -19.33 -16.92
N PHE A 367 29.63 -18.86 -18.07
CA PHE A 367 28.40 -18.07 -18.19
C PHE A 367 27.49 -18.64 -19.28
N ASP A 368 26.28 -19.03 -18.88
CA ASP A 368 25.28 -19.56 -19.81
C ASP A 368 24.53 -18.39 -20.46
N VAL A 369 24.53 -18.31 -21.79
CA VAL A 369 23.86 -17.26 -22.56
C VAL A 369 22.62 -17.82 -23.25
N LYS A 370 21.48 -17.16 -23.02
CA LYS A 370 20.18 -17.56 -23.59
C LYS A 370 19.50 -16.36 -24.22
N SER A 371 19.27 -16.42 -25.53
CA SER A 371 18.40 -15.49 -26.23
C SER A 371 16.92 -15.87 -26.07
N LEU A 372 16.05 -14.88 -26.08
CA LEU A 372 14.60 -15.03 -26.22
C LEU A 372 14.19 -15.21 -27.70
N SER A 373 15.08 -14.84 -28.62
CA SER A 373 14.90 -14.99 -30.05
C SER A 373 15.18 -16.44 -30.43
N SER A 374 14.19 -17.13 -31.02
CA SER A 374 14.27 -18.58 -31.29
C SER A 374 15.32 -18.98 -32.33
N ASN A 375 15.83 -18.02 -33.10
CA ASN A 375 16.85 -18.21 -34.12
C ASN A 375 18.28 -18.22 -33.54
N ILE A 376 18.47 -17.83 -32.27
CA ILE A 376 19.78 -17.80 -31.63
C ILE A 376 19.83 -18.92 -30.58
N PRO A 377 20.61 -20.00 -30.80
CA PRO A 377 20.72 -21.06 -29.81
C PRO A 377 21.45 -20.57 -28.55
N ALA A 378 21.20 -21.25 -27.44
CA ALA A 378 21.97 -21.03 -26.22
C ALA A 378 23.43 -21.42 -26.44
N TYR A 379 24.34 -20.66 -25.84
CA TYR A 379 25.78 -20.90 -25.91
C TYR A 379 26.45 -20.48 -24.61
N ASP A 380 27.67 -20.97 -24.40
CA ASP A 380 28.42 -20.73 -23.17
C ASP A 380 29.58 -19.77 -23.44
N MET A 381 29.95 -19.00 -22.41
CA MET A 381 31.16 -18.18 -22.38
C MET A 381 32.06 -18.61 -21.24
N TYR A 382 33.37 -18.48 -21.46
CA TYR A 382 34.37 -18.89 -20.48
C TYR A 382 35.32 -17.74 -20.14
N LEU A 383 35.50 -17.45 -18.85
CA LEU A 383 36.43 -16.43 -18.35
C LEU A 383 37.59 -17.10 -17.62
N GLY A 384 38.76 -17.10 -18.24
CA GLY A 384 39.98 -17.65 -17.67
C GLY A 384 41.01 -16.55 -17.36
N SER A 385 41.83 -16.79 -16.34
CA SER A 385 42.98 -15.93 -16.03
C SER A 385 44.21 -16.41 -16.79
N HIS A 386 44.88 -15.50 -17.50
CA HIS A 386 46.05 -15.79 -18.33
C HIS A 386 47.28 -15.02 -17.85
N LEU A 387 48.44 -15.67 -17.99
CA LEU A 387 49.76 -15.08 -17.75
C LEU A 387 50.65 -15.37 -18.96
N LYS A 388 50.95 -14.34 -19.76
CA LYS A 388 51.86 -14.42 -20.92
C LYS A 388 53.08 -13.52 -20.67
N PRO A 389 54.08 -14.00 -19.91
CA PRO A 389 55.24 -13.18 -19.57
C PRO A 389 56.05 -12.86 -20.83
N VAL A 390 56.27 -11.57 -21.09
CA VAL A 390 57.20 -11.14 -22.15
C VAL A 390 58.62 -11.33 -21.61
N LEU A 391 59.27 -12.43 -22.00
CA LEU A 391 60.67 -12.69 -21.66
C LEU A 391 61.52 -11.58 -22.29
N LYS A 392 62.00 -10.63 -21.47
CA LYS A 392 62.96 -9.62 -21.95
C LYS A 392 64.21 -10.34 -22.44
N PRO A 393 64.80 -9.96 -23.60
CA PRO A 393 66.13 -10.44 -23.93
C PRO A 393 67.09 -10.02 -22.83
N VAL A 394 67.88 -10.96 -22.32
CA VAL A 394 68.93 -10.73 -21.33
C VAL A 394 69.93 -9.76 -21.94
N LEU A 395 69.76 -8.47 -21.67
CA LEU A 395 70.74 -7.44 -22.03
C LEU A 395 72.02 -7.74 -21.25
N GLY A 396 73.11 -7.98 -21.98
CA GLY A 396 74.43 -8.24 -21.41
C GLY A 396 74.87 -7.13 -20.44
N PRO A 397 75.88 -7.42 -19.60
CA PRO A 397 76.30 -6.54 -18.51
C PRO A 397 76.78 -5.19 -19.06
N GLY A 398 75.96 -4.13 -18.91
CA GLY A 398 76.35 -2.77 -19.31
C GLY A 398 75.22 -1.76 -19.49
N VAL A 399 73.97 -2.18 -19.68
CA VAL A 399 72.87 -1.25 -19.96
C VAL A 399 72.19 -0.76 -18.68
N LYS A 400 72.74 0.30 -18.09
CA LYS A 400 72.11 1.06 -16.99
C LYS A 400 71.10 2.05 -17.58
N ASN A 401 69.89 1.59 -17.86
CA ASN A 401 68.65 2.39 -17.88
C ASN A 401 67.48 1.48 -18.26
N ILE A 402 67.00 0.68 -17.31
CA ILE A 402 65.74 -0.05 -17.47
C ILE A 402 64.64 0.91 -16.99
N ALA A 403 64.15 1.76 -17.89
CA ALA A 403 62.79 2.26 -17.72
C ALA A 403 61.90 1.01 -17.55
N LYS A 404 61.04 1.00 -16.53
CA LYS A 404 60.07 -0.06 -16.29
C LYS A 404 59.12 -0.11 -17.50
N VAL A 405 59.51 -0.86 -18.54
CA VAL A 405 58.66 -1.14 -19.69
C VAL A 405 57.44 -1.86 -19.14
N ILE A 406 56.29 -1.20 -19.17
CA ILE A 406 55.01 -1.79 -18.80
C ILE A 406 54.62 -2.71 -19.96
N ASN A 407 54.59 -4.01 -19.72
CA ASN A 407 54.11 -4.97 -20.70
C ASN A 407 52.59 -5.08 -20.52
N HIS A 408 51.83 -4.47 -21.42
CA HIS A 408 50.37 -4.63 -21.45
C HIS A 408 50.01 -6.09 -21.76
N PHE A 409 48.92 -6.60 -21.19
CA PHE A 409 48.44 -7.97 -21.36
C PHE A 409 49.47 -9.05 -20.95
N GLU A 410 50.35 -8.74 -20.00
CA GLU A 410 51.16 -9.76 -19.33
C GLU A 410 50.30 -10.63 -18.42
N PHE A 411 49.40 -10.00 -17.66
CA PHE A 411 48.36 -10.64 -16.86
C PHE A 411 47.00 -10.08 -17.27
N TYR A 412 46.11 -10.94 -17.75
CA TYR A 412 44.79 -10.52 -18.26
C TYR A 412 43.75 -11.61 -18.03
N GLN A 413 42.48 -11.21 -17.99
CA GLN A 413 41.34 -12.11 -18.00
C GLN A 413 40.83 -12.24 -19.44
N ARG A 414 40.65 -13.46 -19.93
CA ARG A 414 40.12 -13.74 -21.27
C ARG A 414 38.69 -14.26 -21.17
N LEU A 415 37.75 -13.53 -21.73
CA LEU A 415 36.40 -14.02 -22.00
C LEU A 415 36.36 -14.62 -23.41
N SER A 416 36.28 -15.95 -23.54
CA SER A 416 36.05 -16.62 -24.81
C SER A 416 34.56 -16.90 -25.03
N ILE A 417 34.12 -16.71 -26.27
CA ILE A 417 32.75 -16.90 -26.73
C ILE A 417 32.79 -17.86 -27.92
N SER A 418 32.05 -18.97 -27.84
CA SER A 418 31.96 -19.94 -28.93
C SER A 418 30.50 -20.22 -29.26
N ARG A 419 30.04 -19.78 -30.44
CA ARG A 419 28.69 -20.03 -30.96
C ARG A 419 28.70 -21.27 -31.85
N THR A 420 27.72 -22.15 -31.67
CA THR A 420 27.71 -23.50 -32.27
C THR A 420 27.01 -23.61 -33.63
N THR A 421 26.31 -22.56 -34.10
CA THR A 421 25.57 -22.61 -35.37
C THR A 421 25.97 -21.49 -36.32
N PRO A 422 26.37 -21.80 -37.57
CA PRO A 422 26.31 -20.86 -38.66
C PRO A 422 24.85 -20.68 -39.03
N THR A 423 24.27 -19.50 -38.77
CA THR A 423 22.98 -19.15 -39.39
C THR A 423 23.19 -18.49 -40.76
N SER A 424 24.43 -18.10 -41.06
CA SER A 424 24.86 -17.58 -42.36
C SER A 424 26.27 -18.11 -42.70
N PRO A 425 26.61 -18.34 -43.97
CA PRO A 425 27.99 -18.61 -44.41
C PRO A 425 28.98 -17.45 -44.14
N ASP A 426 28.48 -16.25 -43.79
CA ASP A 426 29.28 -15.07 -43.43
C ASP A 426 29.32 -14.81 -41.90
N ASP A 427 29.16 -15.84 -41.05
CA ASP A 427 29.06 -15.69 -39.59
C ASP A 427 30.43 -15.30 -38.96
N GLU A 428 30.79 -14.02 -39.07
CA GLU A 428 32.05 -13.46 -38.57
C GLU A 428 32.24 -13.58 -37.05
N PHE A 429 31.20 -14.00 -36.32
CA PHE A 429 31.08 -13.92 -34.86
C PHE A 429 31.06 -15.27 -34.14
N GLN A 430 31.51 -16.36 -34.78
CA GLN A 430 31.46 -17.70 -34.18
C GLN A 430 32.42 -17.88 -33.00
N HIS A 431 33.65 -17.37 -33.11
CA HIS A 431 34.68 -17.54 -32.10
C HIS A 431 35.37 -16.20 -31.79
N LEU A 432 35.06 -15.65 -30.63
CA LEU A 432 35.56 -14.36 -30.15
C LEU A 432 36.32 -14.56 -28.84
N ALA A 433 37.36 -13.77 -28.62
CA ALA A 433 37.96 -13.59 -27.30
C ALA A 433 38.06 -12.10 -26.96
N ILE A 434 37.74 -11.75 -25.71
CA ILE A 434 37.91 -10.42 -25.17
C ILE A 434 38.89 -10.52 -24.02
N ASP A 435 40.07 -9.93 -24.18
CA ASP A 435 41.09 -9.87 -23.15
C ASP A 435 40.96 -8.55 -22.39
N VAL A 436 40.93 -8.62 -21.06
CA VAL A 436 40.82 -7.48 -20.15
C VAL A 436 42.05 -7.44 -19.25
N ASP A 437 42.82 -6.34 -19.33
CA ASP A 437 43.94 -6.03 -18.46
C ASP A 437 43.48 -5.00 -17.42
N ILE A 438 42.98 -5.49 -16.28
CA ILE A 438 42.49 -4.65 -15.19
C ILE A 438 43.57 -3.66 -14.68
N PRO A 439 44.82 -4.09 -14.38
CA PRO A 439 45.85 -3.17 -13.88
C PRO A 439 46.13 -1.96 -14.78
N ASN A 440 46.12 -2.16 -16.10
CA ASN A 440 46.41 -1.11 -17.07
C ASN A 440 45.14 -0.43 -17.62
N ASN A 441 43.96 -0.91 -17.25
CA ASN A 441 42.65 -0.49 -17.76
C ASN A 441 42.53 -0.58 -19.30
N LEU A 442 42.99 -1.70 -19.86
CA LEU A 442 42.97 -1.94 -21.30
C LEU A 442 42.10 -3.14 -21.64
N TYR A 443 41.53 -3.14 -22.84
CA TYR A 443 40.86 -4.30 -23.40
C TYR A 443 41.25 -4.50 -24.87
N ARG A 444 41.12 -5.73 -25.37
CA ARG A 444 41.21 -6.03 -26.80
C ARG A 444 40.21 -7.10 -27.19
N ILE A 445 39.72 -7.01 -28.42
CA ILE A 445 38.82 -7.98 -29.04
C ILE A 445 39.61 -8.75 -30.10
N LEU A 446 39.53 -10.07 -30.04
CA LEU A 446 40.24 -11.00 -30.90
C LEU A 446 39.24 -11.92 -31.60
N LYS A 447 39.40 -12.10 -32.91
CA LYS A 447 38.76 -13.17 -33.67
C LYS A 447 39.61 -14.44 -33.56
N LEU A 448 38.97 -15.56 -33.28
CA LEU A 448 39.62 -16.85 -33.20
C LEU A 448 39.25 -17.70 -34.43
N ASN A 449 40.15 -18.57 -34.85
CA ASN A 449 39.86 -19.54 -35.91
C ASN A 449 39.02 -20.73 -35.42
N THR A 450 39.09 -21.06 -34.14
CA THR A 450 38.38 -22.18 -33.50
C THR A 450 37.92 -21.80 -32.09
N SER A 451 37.18 -22.68 -31.42
CA SER A 451 36.88 -22.54 -29.99
C SER A 451 38.16 -22.56 -29.15
N ASP A 452 38.19 -21.74 -28.09
CA ASP A 452 39.31 -21.64 -27.16
C ASP A 452 39.17 -22.67 -26.02
N THR A 453 39.54 -23.92 -26.33
CA THR A 453 39.44 -25.06 -25.39
C THR A 453 40.44 -24.94 -24.23
N GLU A 454 41.55 -24.22 -24.43
CA GLU A 454 42.50 -23.89 -23.37
C GLU A 454 41.86 -22.95 -22.34
N ASN A 455 41.24 -21.86 -22.80
CA ASN A 455 40.54 -20.93 -21.91
C ASN A 455 39.35 -21.58 -21.22
N GLU A 456 38.58 -22.41 -21.93
CA GLU A 456 37.49 -23.20 -21.33
C GLU A 456 37.98 -24.10 -20.19
N TYR A 457 39.12 -24.78 -20.39
CA TYR A 457 39.72 -25.59 -19.35
C TYR A 457 40.16 -24.76 -18.15
N LEU A 458 40.87 -23.65 -18.38
CA LEU A 458 41.32 -22.74 -17.32
C LEU A 458 40.16 -22.11 -16.54
N ALA A 459 39.05 -21.81 -17.21
CA ALA A 459 37.90 -21.17 -16.60
C ALA A 459 37.04 -22.12 -15.76
N TYR A 460 36.83 -23.35 -16.24
CA TYR A 460 35.83 -24.26 -15.66
C TYR A 460 36.30 -25.71 -15.53
N ASN A 461 36.80 -26.34 -16.60
CA ASN A 461 37.03 -27.80 -16.61
C ASN A 461 38.23 -28.26 -15.76
N TYR A 462 39.15 -27.36 -15.36
CA TYR A 462 40.29 -27.73 -14.51
C TYR A 462 39.86 -28.32 -13.15
N LYS A 463 38.65 -28.00 -12.68
CA LYS A 463 38.09 -28.50 -11.41
C LYS A 463 37.76 -29.99 -11.46
N ASP A 464 37.42 -30.52 -12.63
CA ASP A 464 36.93 -31.88 -12.81
C ASP A 464 38.04 -32.86 -13.23
N SER A 465 39.19 -32.37 -13.70
CA SER A 465 40.28 -33.19 -14.24
C SER A 465 41.52 -33.14 -13.34
N ALA A 466 41.50 -33.92 -12.25
CA ALA A 466 42.60 -33.99 -11.29
C ALA A 466 43.77 -34.90 -11.74
N THR A 467 43.60 -35.68 -12.81
CA THR A 467 44.50 -36.81 -13.12
C THR A 467 45.30 -36.68 -14.41
N GLU A 468 44.80 -35.99 -15.45
CA GLU A 468 45.52 -35.78 -16.72
C GLU A 468 45.23 -34.40 -17.33
N LEU A 469 46.29 -33.72 -17.77
CA LEU A 469 46.20 -32.42 -18.47
C LEU A 469 45.82 -32.69 -19.94
N PRO A 470 44.74 -32.09 -20.47
CA PRO A 470 44.36 -32.28 -21.85
C PRO A 470 45.40 -31.65 -22.80
N THR A 471 45.48 -32.21 -24.01
CA THR A 471 46.31 -31.62 -25.08
C THR A 471 45.54 -30.49 -25.76
N PHE A 472 46.10 -29.29 -25.75
CA PHE A 472 45.52 -28.13 -26.42
C PHE A 472 46.11 -27.95 -27.81
N HIS A 473 45.28 -27.51 -28.76
CA HIS A 473 45.72 -27.13 -30.09
C HIS A 473 45.93 -25.61 -30.17
N PRO A 474 46.96 -25.12 -30.88
CA PRO A 474 47.20 -23.69 -30.98
C PRO A 474 46.06 -22.99 -31.73
N VAL A 475 45.50 -21.96 -31.08
CA VAL A 475 44.46 -21.11 -31.66
C VAL A 475 45.11 -19.92 -32.37
N SER A 476 44.66 -19.62 -33.58
CA SER A 476 45.10 -18.42 -34.31
C SER A 476 44.23 -17.23 -33.88
N GLU A 477 44.89 -16.16 -33.43
CA GLU A 477 44.25 -14.95 -32.92
C GLU A 477 44.45 -13.80 -33.92
N ALA A 478 43.36 -13.16 -34.37
CA ALA A 478 43.41 -11.95 -35.18
C ALA A 478 42.82 -10.77 -34.40
N LEU A 479 43.57 -9.67 -34.28
CA LEU A 479 43.11 -8.48 -33.56
C LEU A 479 42.00 -7.76 -34.34
N ILE A 480 40.84 -7.58 -33.71
CA ILE A 480 39.72 -6.78 -34.25
C ILE A 480 39.87 -5.34 -33.76
N SER A 481 39.89 -5.14 -32.44
CA SER A 481 39.94 -3.81 -31.83
C SER A 481 40.68 -3.82 -30.50
N VAL A 482 41.16 -2.65 -30.10
CA VAL A 482 41.81 -2.40 -28.81
C VAL A 482 41.31 -1.08 -28.27
N GLY A 483 41.17 -0.97 -26.96
CA GLY A 483 40.74 0.26 -26.33
C GLY A 483 41.07 0.30 -24.84
N SER A 484 40.52 1.29 -24.17
CA SER A 484 40.78 1.58 -22.77
C SER A 484 39.49 1.78 -21.99
N PHE A 485 39.58 1.72 -20.67
CA PHE A 485 38.48 2.13 -19.80
C PHE A 485 39.00 2.97 -18.66
N THR A 486 38.14 3.82 -18.10
CA THR A 486 38.55 4.68 -16.99
C THR A 486 38.58 3.90 -15.68
N ALA A 487 39.63 4.10 -14.89
CA ALA A 487 39.67 3.61 -13.52
C ALA A 487 38.50 4.18 -12.68
N VAL A 488 38.08 3.40 -11.68
CA VAL A 488 36.98 3.76 -10.77
C VAL A 488 37.52 4.10 -9.38
N SER A 489 36.89 5.07 -8.73
CA SER A 489 37.26 5.52 -7.38
C SER A 489 36.02 6.06 -6.65
N ALA A 490 36.16 6.39 -5.36
CA ALA A 490 35.04 6.96 -4.59
C ALA A 490 34.51 8.27 -5.20
N THR A 491 35.38 9.06 -5.84
CA THR A 491 35.02 10.30 -6.55
C THR A 491 34.55 10.01 -7.98
N GLN A 492 35.12 9.00 -8.64
CA GLN A 492 34.75 8.54 -9.98
C GLN A 492 34.01 7.20 -9.90
N LYS A 493 32.73 7.28 -9.55
CA LYS A 493 31.89 6.10 -9.29
C LYS A 493 31.55 5.29 -10.53
N HIS A 494 31.60 5.91 -11.70
CA HIS A 494 31.23 5.32 -12.99
C HIS A 494 32.48 5.00 -13.81
N MET A 495 32.38 3.98 -14.65
CA MET A 495 33.41 3.61 -15.61
C MET A 495 32.98 3.99 -17.02
N PHE A 496 33.89 4.53 -17.81
CA PHE A 496 33.67 4.88 -19.21
C PHE A 496 34.58 4.06 -20.11
N ILE A 497 34.06 3.66 -21.27
CA ILE A 497 34.78 3.02 -22.36
C ILE A 497 34.69 3.97 -23.56
N PRO A 498 35.66 4.89 -23.71
CA PRO A 498 35.56 5.99 -24.66
C PRO A 498 35.42 5.53 -26.12
N GLU A 499 36.13 4.47 -26.49
CA GLU A 499 36.17 3.95 -27.87
C GLU A 499 34.82 3.36 -28.30
N LEU A 500 34.00 2.91 -27.34
CA LEU A 500 32.67 2.35 -27.59
C LEU A 500 31.52 3.30 -27.25
N ASN A 501 31.83 4.47 -26.67
CA ASN A 501 30.85 5.41 -26.12
C ASN A 501 29.90 4.76 -25.09
N ILE A 502 30.45 3.87 -24.25
CA ILE A 502 29.71 3.13 -23.23
C ILE A 502 30.09 3.62 -21.84
N GLY A 503 29.08 3.70 -20.96
CA GLY A 503 29.21 4.05 -19.55
C GLY A 503 28.60 2.97 -18.67
N ILE A 504 29.37 2.48 -17.70
CA ILE A 504 28.95 1.52 -16.68
C ILE A 504 28.67 2.29 -15.39
N ALA A 505 27.42 2.33 -14.97
CA ALA A 505 27.00 3.07 -13.79
C ALA A 505 27.40 2.36 -12.48
N ASN A 506 27.84 3.13 -11.48
CA ASN A 506 28.17 2.67 -10.12
C ASN A 506 29.20 1.53 -10.05
N MET A 507 30.10 1.45 -11.03
CA MET A 507 31.13 0.41 -11.08
C MET A 507 32.06 0.42 -9.86
N HIS A 508 32.34 1.58 -9.24
CA HIS A 508 33.10 1.60 -7.97
C HIS A 508 32.39 0.81 -6.86
N GLN A 509 31.08 0.99 -6.72
CA GLN A 509 30.30 0.28 -5.71
C GLN A 509 30.20 -1.21 -6.04
N PHE A 510 30.04 -1.56 -7.31
CA PHE A 510 30.08 -2.95 -7.78
C PHE A 510 31.37 -3.67 -7.38
N VAL A 511 32.53 -3.01 -7.54
CA VAL A 511 33.85 -3.60 -7.26
C VAL A 511 34.13 -3.76 -5.76
N HIS A 512 33.49 -2.94 -4.91
CA HIS A 512 33.77 -2.93 -3.47
C HIS A 512 32.66 -3.54 -2.60
N ASP A 513 31.44 -3.67 -3.12
CA ASP A 513 30.27 -4.16 -2.39
C ASP A 513 29.43 -5.11 -3.24
N TYR A 514 29.54 -6.40 -2.95
CA TYR A 514 28.78 -7.47 -3.62
C TYR A 514 27.26 -7.26 -3.57
N ASP A 515 26.73 -6.52 -2.56
CA ASP A 515 25.30 -6.25 -2.45
C ASP A 515 24.80 -5.31 -3.57
N GLN A 516 25.72 -4.67 -4.30
CA GLN A 516 25.46 -3.77 -5.41
C GLN A 516 25.48 -4.48 -6.77
N GLU A 517 25.92 -5.74 -6.84
CA GLU A 517 25.96 -6.54 -8.07
C GLU A 517 24.66 -6.50 -8.87
N PRO A 518 23.45 -6.55 -8.27
CA PRO A 518 22.20 -6.53 -9.02
C PRO A 518 21.78 -5.16 -9.57
N PHE A 519 22.53 -4.09 -9.29
CA PHE A 519 22.10 -2.70 -9.52
C PHE A 519 22.94 -1.95 -10.56
N VAL A 520 23.74 -2.65 -11.36
CA VAL A 520 24.53 -2.06 -12.44
C VAL A 520 23.69 -1.88 -13.69
N LYS A 521 23.84 -0.71 -14.32
CA LYS A 521 23.25 -0.35 -15.61
C LYS A 521 24.36 0.08 -16.55
N ILE A 522 24.26 -0.34 -17.80
CA ILE A 522 25.22 -0.02 -18.85
C ILE A 522 24.47 0.74 -19.94
N TYR A 523 24.92 1.96 -20.18
CA TYR A 523 24.35 2.85 -21.17
C TYR A 523 25.30 3.03 -22.33
N GLN A 524 24.74 3.07 -23.54
CA GLN A 524 25.41 3.54 -24.73
C GLN A 524 24.87 4.93 -25.05
N ASN A 525 25.76 5.88 -25.30
CA ASN A 525 25.36 7.20 -25.74
C ASN A 525 25.15 7.20 -27.26
N LEU A 526 23.95 7.58 -27.70
CA LEU A 526 23.52 7.55 -29.10
C LEU A 526 23.70 8.87 -29.83
N SER A 527 24.24 9.91 -29.16
CA SER A 527 24.51 11.19 -29.82
C SER A 527 25.36 10.94 -31.09
N PRO A 528 24.97 11.48 -32.25
CA PRO A 528 25.65 11.25 -33.51
C PRO A 528 27.09 11.72 -33.42
N TYR A 529 27.97 10.75 -33.16
CA TYR A 529 29.41 10.85 -33.20
C TYR A 529 29.85 11.03 -34.66
N TRP A 530 29.59 12.18 -35.25
CA TRP A 530 30.08 12.46 -36.60
C TRP A 530 31.60 12.64 -36.53
N ARG A 531 32.32 11.60 -36.91
CA ARG A 531 33.50 11.54 -37.81
C ARG A 531 34.47 12.75 -37.90
N THR A 532 34.70 13.51 -36.83
CA THR A 532 35.86 14.42 -36.69
C THR A 532 36.89 13.88 -35.72
N SER A 533 37.10 12.57 -35.71
CA SER A 533 38.47 12.11 -35.48
C SER A 533 39.27 12.54 -36.71
N ILE A 534 40.06 13.61 -36.55
CA ILE A 534 41.31 13.72 -37.29
C ILE A 534 41.98 12.35 -37.17
N ALA A 535 42.34 11.76 -38.31
CA ALA A 535 42.85 10.39 -38.41
C ALA A 535 43.78 10.04 -37.23
N GLY A 536 43.32 9.16 -36.33
CA GLY A 536 44.12 8.61 -35.23
C GLY A 536 43.90 9.20 -33.83
N GLY A 537 43.00 10.16 -33.61
CA GLY A 537 42.67 10.67 -32.26
C GLY A 537 41.42 10.01 -31.63
N PRO A 538 41.40 9.76 -30.31
CA PRO A 538 40.21 9.21 -29.64
C PRO A 538 39.04 10.21 -29.67
N PRO A 539 37.80 9.71 -29.79
CA PRO A 539 36.55 10.43 -29.55
C PRO A 539 36.53 11.50 -28.44
N THR A 540 36.78 12.73 -28.86
CA THR A 540 36.39 14.00 -28.23
C THR A 540 34.91 14.21 -27.93
N LEU A 541 34.22 13.55 -26.97
CA LEU A 541 32.85 13.99 -26.63
C LEU A 541 32.86 15.49 -26.28
N LEU A 542 31.89 16.27 -26.79
CA LEU A 542 31.79 17.67 -26.40
C LEU A 542 31.54 17.73 -24.88
N PRO A 543 32.11 18.70 -24.15
CA PRO A 543 31.94 18.78 -22.69
C PRO A 543 30.48 18.71 -22.23
N ALA A 544 29.56 19.36 -22.98
CA ALA A 544 28.13 19.34 -22.68
C ALA A 544 27.49 17.95 -22.84
N GLU A 545 27.93 17.15 -23.82
CA GLU A 545 27.46 15.77 -24.03
C GLU A 545 28.02 14.84 -22.96
N GLN A 546 29.29 15.03 -22.59
CA GLN A 546 29.90 14.29 -21.49
C GLN A 546 29.20 14.59 -20.15
N ASP A 547 28.80 15.83 -19.91
CA ASP A 547 28.03 16.23 -18.74
C ASP A 547 26.62 15.64 -18.75
N SER A 548 25.95 15.61 -19.90
CA SER A 548 24.65 14.95 -20.07
C SER A 548 24.75 13.44 -19.78
N PHE A 549 25.77 12.78 -20.33
CA PHE A 549 25.97 11.36 -20.12
C PHE A 549 26.32 11.04 -18.66
N ARG A 550 27.19 11.85 -18.05
CA ARG A 550 27.48 11.78 -16.61
C ARG A 550 26.22 11.95 -15.78
N LYS A 551 25.31 12.86 -16.16
CA LYS A 551 24.04 13.06 -15.47
C LYS A 551 23.19 11.79 -15.52
N THR A 552 23.09 11.13 -16.67
CA THR A 552 22.37 9.85 -16.82
C THR A 552 23.00 8.73 -16.00
N LEU A 553 24.33 8.64 -15.93
CA LEU A 553 25.01 7.65 -15.09
C LEU A 553 24.79 7.89 -13.59
N ASN A 554 24.62 9.14 -13.17
CA ASN A 554 24.34 9.53 -11.79
C ASN A 554 22.85 9.37 -11.40
N GLU A 555 21.96 9.01 -12.32
CA GLU A 555 20.57 8.79 -11.99
C GLU A 555 20.42 7.64 -10.97
N PRO A 556 19.53 7.78 -9.97
CA PRO A 556 19.31 6.72 -9.00
C PRO A 556 18.77 5.48 -9.71
N TRP A 557 19.17 4.31 -9.21
CA TRP A 557 18.66 3.07 -9.76
C TRP A 557 17.14 2.97 -9.57
N ASP A 558 16.43 2.81 -10.69
CA ASP A 558 15.00 2.48 -10.75
C ASP A 558 14.78 1.59 -11.98
N SER A 559 14.07 0.47 -11.81
CA SER A 559 13.74 -0.44 -12.90
C SER A 559 12.60 0.06 -13.79
N LYS A 560 11.83 1.07 -13.34
CA LYS A 560 10.66 1.62 -14.02
C LYS A 560 10.88 2.98 -14.67
N ASN A 561 11.94 3.70 -14.30
CA ASN A 561 12.20 5.01 -14.89
C ASN A 561 12.50 4.88 -16.38
N PRO A 562 11.87 5.71 -17.24
CA PRO A 562 12.20 5.75 -18.65
C PRO A 562 13.64 6.23 -18.82
N VAL A 563 14.37 5.59 -19.72
CA VAL A 563 15.72 6.03 -20.10
C VAL A 563 15.58 7.31 -20.93
N PRO A 564 16.43 8.34 -20.73
CA PRO A 564 16.46 9.53 -21.58
C PRO A 564 16.61 9.15 -23.07
N LEU A 565 15.97 9.89 -23.97
CA LEU A 565 15.92 9.58 -25.41
C LEU A 565 17.31 9.49 -26.08
N ASP A 566 18.29 10.25 -25.58
CA ASP A 566 19.65 10.34 -26.17
C ASP A 566 20.58 9.21 -25.71
N HIS A 567 20.11 8.33 -24.80
CA HIS A 567 20.88 7.23 -24.25
C HIS A 567 20.11 5.93 -24.38
N GLN A 568 20.83 4.85 -24.71
CA GLN A 568 20.26 3.52 -24.79
C GLN A 568 20.78 2.66 -23.64
N LEU A 569 19.86 2.04 -22.89
CA LEU A 569 20.23 1.06 -21.87
C LEU A 569 20.47 -0.29 -22.54
N ILE A 570 21.73 -0.59 -22.84
CA ILE A 570 22.14 -1.78 -23.59
C ILE A 570 22.29 -3.03 -22.71
N MET A 571 22.64 -2.86 -21.43
CA MET A 571 22.71 -3.96 -20.48
C MET A 571 22.33 -3.53 -19.07
N ARG A 572 21.90 -4.49 -18.26
CA ARG A 572 21.75 -4.30 -16.81
C ARG A 572 21.83 -5.63 -16.08
N THR A 573 22.37 -5.59 -14.88
CA THR A 573 22.32 -6.72 -13.96
C THR A 573 20.93 -6.80 -13.32
N ALA A 574 20.49 -8.01 -13.00
CA ALA A 574 19.27 -8.27 -12.25
C ALA A 574 19.45 -9.52 -11.41
N SER A 575 18.84 -9.55 -10.23
CA SER A 575 18.85 -10.75 -9.39
C SER A 575 17.47 -11.35 -9.27
N PHE A 576 17.31 -12.58 -9.78
CA PHE A 576 16.05 -13.29 -9.81
C PHE A 576 15.90 -14.28 -8.65
N GLY A 577 14.65 -14.62 -8.37
CA GLY A 577 14.26 -15.52 -7.28
C GLY A 577 13.87 -14.78 -5.99
N HIS A 578 13.56 -15.56 -4.95
CA HIS A 578 13.31 -15.06 -3.59
C HIS A 578 14.65 -14.97 -2.86
N GLY A 579 15.06 -13.76 -2.44
CA GLY A 579 16.27 -13.61 -1.61
C GLY A 579 17.62 -13.69 -2.33
N ARG A 580 17.82 -12.91 -3.41
CA ARG A 580 19.10 -12.76 -4.15
C ARG A 580 19.76 -14.05 -4.68
N GLN A 581 18.96 -15.05 -5.05
CA GLN A 581 19.46 -16.40 -5.37
C GLN A 581 20.26 -16.49 -6.68
N ARG A 582 19.89 -15.72 -7.71
CA ARG A 582 20.49 -15.84 -9.04
C ARG A 582 20.80 -14.46 -9.61
N LEU A 583 22.06 -14.17 -9.93
CA LEU A 583 22.43 -12.96 -10.66
C LEU A 583 22.47 -13.26 -12.15
N ASP A 584 21.75 -12.47 -12.94
CA ASP A 584 21.76 -12.52 -14.40
C ASP A 584 22.11 -11.12 -14.96
N MET A 585 22.74 -11.07 -16.13
CA MET A 585 22.82 -9.87 -16.97
C MET A 585 21.72 -9.95 -18.04
N CYS A 586 20.92 -8.90 -18.16
CA CYS A 586 20.02 -8.69 -19.28
C CYS A 586 20.76 -7.89 -20.34
N VAL A 587 20.76 -8.36 -21.59
CA VAL A 587 21.46 -7.70 -22.70
C VAL A 587 20.50 -7.44 -23.85
N GLN A 588 20.61 -6.26 -24.45
CA GLN A 588 19.86 -5.89 -25.62
C GLN A 588 20.55 -6.46 -26.86
N GLU A 589 19.77 -7.12 -27.70
CA GLU A 589 20.24 -7.62 -29.00
C GLU A 589 20.08 -6.55 -30.06
N ASP A 590 20.89 -6.63 -31.10
CA ASP A 590 20.74 -5.75 -32.24
C ASP A 590 19.51 -6.14 -33.06
N GLY A 591 18.77 -5.13 -33.49
CA GLY A 591 17.60 -5.31 -34.33
C GLY A 591 18.06 -5.42 -35.78
N GLY A 592 18.09 -6.63 -36.34
CA GLY A 592 18.37 -6.81 -37.75
C GLY A 592 17.28 -6.21 -38.65
N GLU A 593 17.57 -6.13 -39.94
CA GLU A 593 16.57 -5.80 -40.95
C GLU A 593 15.39 -6.78 -40.83
N GLU A 594 14.15 -6.27 -40.96
CA GLU A 594 12.90 -7.04 -40.77
C GLU A 594 12.59 -7.50 -39.33
N GLY A 595 13.35 -7.04 -38.32
CA GLY A 595 13.07 -7.34 -36.90
C GLY A 595 13.54 -8.73 -36.47
N VAL A 596 14.34 -9.40 -37.30
CA VAL A 596 15.05 -10.63 -36.94
C VAL A 596 16.28 -10.26 -36.12
N SER A 597 16.39 -10.77 -34.89
CA SER A 597 17.56 -10.51 -34.06
C SER A 597 18.78 -11.27 -34.58
N VAL A 598 19.92 -10.59 -34.69
CA VAL A 598 21.23 -11.19 -35.06
C VAL A 598 22.08 -11.49 -33.81
N GLY A 599 21.51 -11.22 -32.63
CA GLY A 599 22.15 -11.41 -31.33
C GLY A 599 22.91 -10.18 -30.86
N VAL A 600 23.84 -10.39 -29.95
CA VAL A 600 24.60 -9.30 -29.33
C VAL A 600 25.87 -9.06 -30.13
N TYR A 601 26.08 -7.80 -30.51
CA TYR A 601 27.26 -7.32 -31.23
C TYR A 601 28.54 -7.47 -30.38
N GLU A 602 29.69 -7.65 -31.04
CA GLU A 602 30.97 -7.96 -30.38
C GLU A 602 31.42 -6.89 -29.39
N ASP A 603 31.33 -5.61 -29.77
CA ASP A 603 31.70 -4.50 -28.91
C ASP A 603 30.85 -4.42 -27.64
N LEU A 604 29.58 -4.83 -27.72
CA LEU A 604 28.68 -4.80 -26.58
C LEU A 604 29.10 -5.82 -25.50
N TRP A 605 29.90 -6.84 -25.83
CA TRP A 605 30.41 -7.78 -24.83
C TRP A 605 31.56 -7.24 -23.98
N VAL A 606 32.23 -6.15 -24.40
CA VAL A 606 33.36 -5.57 -23.66
C VAL A 606 32.98 -5.13 -22.23
N PRO A 607 31.88 -4.37 -22.00
CA PRO A 607 31.41 -4.05 -20.66
C PRO A 607 31.19 -5.28 -19.77
N PHE A 608 30.60 -6.33 -20.34
CA PHE A 608 30.36 -7.58 -19.62
C PHE A 608 31.67 -8.27 -19.26
N ALA A 609 32.63 -8.37 -20.19
CA ALA A 609 33.94 -8.96 -19.94
C ALA A 609 34.69 -8.22 -18.81
N ILE A 610 34.66 -6.89 -18.82
CA ILE A 610 35.26 -6.06 -17.76
C ILE A 610 34.59 -6.36 -16.41
N MET A 611 33.26 -6.32 -16.35
CA MET A 611 32.53 -6.62 -15.11
C MET A 611 32.80 -8.03 -14.58
N ALA A 612 32.82 -9.02 -15.48
CA ALA A 612 33.11 -10.41 -15.14
C ALA A 612 34.55 -10.58 -14.61
N ALA A 613 35.52 -9.89 -15.23
CA ALA A 613 36.92 -9.88 -14.80
C ALA A 613 37.09 -9.25 -13.40
N PHE A 614 36.43 -8.11 -13.13
CA PHE A 614 36.43 -7.52 -11.78
C PHE A 614 35.80 -8.45 -10.75
N LYS A 615 34.65 -9.03 -11.07
CA LYS A 615 33.94 -9.98 -10.19
C LYS A 615 34.81 -11.21 -9.88
N GLN A 616 35.49 -11.78 -10.87
CA GLN A 616 36.43 -12.87 -10.66
C GLN A 616 37.55 -12.47 -9.69
N ARG A 617 38.15 -11.29 -9.88
CA ARG A 617 39.22 -10.79 -9.00
C ARG A 617 38.74 -10.57 -7.57
N MET A 618 37.50 -10.11 -7.39
CA MET A 618 36.87 -10.00 -6.07
C MET A 618 36.74 -11.36 -5.39
N TYR A 619 36.33 -12.41 -6.13
CA TYR A 619 36.28 -13.77 -5.57
C TYR A 619 37.66 -14.31 -5.19
N GLU A 620 38.67 -14.09 -6.03
CA GLU A 620 40.05 -14.50 -5.75
C GLU A 620 40.57 -13.82 -4.47
N GLN A 621 40.27 -12.52 -4.27
CA GLN A 621 40.63 -11.78 -3.07
C GLN A 621 39.88 -12.24 -1.82
N SER A 622 38.58 -12.54 -1.92
CA SER A 622 37.80 -13.02 -0.77
C SER A 622 38.25 -14.40 -0.31
N LEU A 623 38.57 -15.31 -1.24
CA LEU A 623 39.07 -16.64 -0.91
C LEU A 623 40.44 -16.59 -0.24
N GLY A 624 41.33 -15.68 -0.70
CA GLY A 624 42.65 -15.50 -0.10
C GLY A 624 42.65 -14.81 1.26
N ALA A 625 41.52 -14.22 1.70
CA ALA A 625 41.39 -13.63 3.03
C ALA A 625 40.83 -14.60 4.09
N GLU A 626 40.21 -15.71 3.64
CA GLU A 626 39.68 -16.77 4.53
C GLU A 626 40.68 -17.92 4.75
N SER A 627 41.71 -18.03 3.89
CA SER A 627 42.87 -18.94 4.05
C SER A 627 43.97 -18.31 4.89
#